data_AF-A0A2S4V1C3-F1
#
_entry.id   AF-A0A2S4V1C3-F1
#
_cell.length_a   1.000
_cell.length_b   1.000
_cell.length_c   1.000
_cell.angle_alpha   90.00
_cell.angle_beta   90.00
_cell.angle_gamma   90.00
#
_symmetry.space_group_name_H-M   'P 1'
#
loop_
_entity.id
_entity.type
_entity.pdbx_description
1 polymer ?
#
loop_
_entity_poly.entity_id
_entity_poly.type
_entity_poly.pdbx_seq_one_letter_code
_entity_poly.pdbx_strand_id
1 'polypeptide(L)'
;MNEIKKPQVMIPGDLISINRNEPATKTVKLGPGLMLLSPSSASSSSSTSPTDQEQVIVTRLGLHGHTQSASSNQQQLWIQGRSKRYVAALGTSSPASLDGLAFEGATKRTKPNLKIGTVVYARVSLA
;
A
#
# COMPACT_ATOMS: atom_id res chain seq x y z
N MET A 1 -7.82 -25.40 -6.62
CA MET A 1 -7.54 -25.18 -5.19
C MET A 1 -6.88 -23.83 -5.04
N ASN A 2 -7.49 -22.89 -4.33
CA ASN A 2 -6.97 -21.53 -4.20
C ASN A 2 -5.91 -21.51 -3.09
N GLU A 3 -4.64 -21.40 -3.44
CA GLU A 3 -3.58 -21.18 -2.46
C GLU A 3 -3.86 -19.86 -1.73
N ILE A 4 -4.22 -19.96 -0.46
CA ILE A 4 -4.36 -18.80 0.43
C ILE A 4 -2.94 -18.30 0.66
N LYS A 5 -2.51 -17.34 -0.18
CA LYS A 5 -1.19 -16.71 -0.13
C LYS A 5 -0.98 -16.21 1.31
N LYS A 6 -0.06 -16.86 2.03
CA LYS A 6 0.19 -16.61 3.45
C LYS A 6 0.55 -15.13 3.65
N PRO A 7 0.03 -14.45 4.70
CA PRO A 7 0.41 -13.07 4.96
C PRO A 7 1.92 -12.99 5.21
N GLN A 8 2.62 -12.25 4.34
CA GLN A 8 4.08 -12.08 4.41
C GLN A 8 4.42 -10.85 5.26
N VAL A 9 5.18 -11.05 6.34
CA VAL A 9 5.76 -9.96 7.13
C VAL A 9 7.04 -9.50 6.44
N MET A 10 7.21 -8.19 6.29
CA MET A 10 8.40 -7.58 5.71
C MET A 10 9.03 -6.58 6.67
N ILE A 11 10.35 -6.52 6.67
CA ILE A 11 11.14 -5.59 7.48
C ILE A 11 11.64 -4.41 6.63
N PRO A 12 11.96 -3.26 7.25
CA PRO A 12 12.65 -2.18 6.55
C PRO A 12 13.94 -2.69 5.91
N GLY A 13 14.14 -2.40 4.62
CA GLY A 13 15.28 -2.86 3.84
C GLY A 13 15.00 -4.05 2.92
N ASP A 14 13.89 -4.77 3.11
CA ASP A 14 13.50 -5.86 2.22
C ASP A 14 13.22 -5.34 0.80
N LEU A 15 13.58 -6.14 -0.21
CA LEU A 15 13.40 -5.82 -1.61
C LEU A 15 12.25 -6.62 -2.23
N ILE A 16 11.42 -5.95 -3.03
CA ILE A 16 10.32 -6.52 -3.80
C ILE A 16 10.60 -6.28 -5.29
N SER A 17 10.58 -7.34 -6.08
CA SER A 17 10.74 -7.24 -7.54
C SER A 17 9.37 -7.10 -8.20
N ILE A 18 9.20 -6.06 -9.01
CA ILE A 18 7.98 -5.83 -9.79
C ILE A 18 8.28 -6.12 -11.25
N ASN A 19 7.59 -7.12 -11.82
CA ASN A 19 7.71 -7.43 -13.24
C ASN A 19 6.63 -6.67 -14.01
N ARG A 20 7.03 -5.69 -14.84
CA ARG A 20 6.10 -4.92 -15.69
C ARG A 20 5.60 -5.69 -16.92
N ASN A 21 6.21 -6.85 -17.23
CA ASN A 21 5.97 -7.59 -18.47
C ASN A 21 4.93 -8.72 -18.33
N GLU A 22 4.34 -8.92 -17.15
CA GLU A 22 3.13 -9.76 -16.99
C GLU A 22 1.91 -9.02 -17.58
N PRO A 23 1.18 -9.60 -18.55
CA PRO A 23 0.28 -8.87 -19.42
C PRO A 23 -1.08 -8.62 -18.73
N ALA A 24 -1.10 -7.74 -17.73
CA ALA A 24 -2.35 -7.16 -17.20
C ALA A 24 -2.16 -5.91 -16.34
N THR A 25 -0.95 -5.36 -16.13
CA THR A 25 -0.78 -4.22 -15.21
C THR A 25 -0.16 -3.01 -15.90
N LYS A 26 -1.02 -2.12 -16.42
CA LYS A 26 -0.64 -0.86 -17.05
C LYS A 26 -0.11 0.17 -16.04
N THR A 27 -0.43 0.03 -14.76
CA THR A 27 0.01 0.97 -13.72
C THR A 27 0.15 0.27 -12.37
N VAL A 28 1.28 0.50 -11.71
CA VAL A 28 1.54 0.02 -10.35
C VAL A 28 1.47 1.18 -9.37
N LYS A 29 0.53 1.11 -8.43
CA LYS A 29 0.33 2.08 -7.35
C LYS A 29 1.03 1.60 -6.09
N LEU A 30 2.09 2.30 -5.72
CA LEU A 30 2.79 2.06 -4.46
C LEU A 30 2.05 2.80 -3.34
N GLY A 31 1.62 2.03 -2.36
CA GLY A 31 1.01 2.50 -1.13
C GLY A 31 2.05 2.72 -0.03
N PRO A 32 1.59 2.99 1.21
CA PRO A 32 2.46 3.32 2.33
C PRO A 32 3.50 2.23 2.62
N GLY A 33 4.70 2.66 2.98
CA GLY A 33 5.77 1.75 3.42
C GLY A 33 6.56 1.09 2.29
N LEU A 34 6.35 1.54 1.06
CA LEU A 34 7.08 1.11 -0.13
C LEU A 34 7.69 2.34 -0.79
N MET A 35 8.93 2.20 -1.24
CA MET A 35 9.61 3.24 -2.01
C MET A 35 10.20 2.61 -3.27
N LEU A 36 9.99 3.26 -4.41
CA LEU A 36 10.59 2.83 -5.66
C LEU A 36 12.09 3.10 -5.61
N LEU A 37 12.90 2.07 -5.84
CA LEU A 37 14.32 2.22 -6.05
C LEU A 37 14.54 2.31 -7.57
N SER A 38 14.46 3.53 -8.11
CA SER A 38 14.82 3.77 -9.50
C SER A 38 16.29 3.39 -9.70
N PRO A 39 16.67 2.69 -10.79
CA PRO A 39 18.08 2.44 -11.08
C PRO A 39 18.74 3.80 -11.31
N SER A 40 19.48 4.25 -10.30
CA SER A 40 20.37 5.38 -10.44
C SER A 40 21.45 4.94 -11.41
N SER A 41 21.80 5.78 -12.38
CA SER A 41 22.86 5.56 -13.37
C SER A 41 24.28 5.50 -12.74
N ALA A 42 24.46 4.83 -11.61
CA ALA A 42 25.70 4.78 -10.84
C ALA A 42 26.02 3.36 -10.36
N SER A 43 26.33 2.49 -11.31
CA SER A 43 27.37 1.47 -11.14
C SER A 43 27.85 1.08 -12.53
N SER A 44 28.76 1.90 -13.04
CA SER A 44 29.58 1.64 -14.21
C SER A 44 30.54 0.47 -13.94
N SER A 45 30.08 -0.76 -14.11
CA SER A 45 30.89 -1.90 -14.54
C SER A 45 30.03 -3.16 -14.58
N SER A 46 30.25 -3.96 -15.62
CA SER A 46 29.74 -5.32 -15.89
C SER A 46 28.27 -5.48 -16.31
N SER A 47 28.07 -5.34 -17.62
CA SER A 47 27.46 -6.31 -18.54
C SER A 47 26.06 -6.90 -18.25
N THR A 48 25.19 -6.66 -19.24
CA THR A 48 24.09 -7.52 -19.76
C THR A 48 22.80 -7.67 -18.94
N SER A 49 21.92 -6.67 -19.04
CA SER A 49 20.55 -6.75 -19.62
C SER A 49 19.70 -5.57 -19.13
N PRO A 50 18.89 -4.92 -20.00
CA PRO A 50 17.87 -3.98 -19.53
C PRO A 50 16.70 -4.79 -18.97
N THR A 51 16.86 -5.40 -17.80
CA THR A 51 15.72 -5.97 -17.09
C THR A 51 14.83 -4.83 -16.64
N ASP A 52 13.67 -4.72 -17.28
CA ASP A 52 12.54 -3.83 -16.98
C ASP A 52 11.85 -4.23 -15.65
N GLN A 53 12.69 -4.55 -14.64
CA GLN A 53 12.30 -4.95 -13.30
C GLN A 53 12.58 -3.79 -12.36
N GLU A 54 11.51 -3.20 -11.87
CA GLU A 54 11.60 -2.18 -10.85
C GLU A 54 11.77 -2.83 -9.48
N GLN A 55 12.79 -2.42 -8.75
CA GLN A 55 13.00 -2.82 -7.38
C GLN A 55 12.28 -1.83 -6.46
N VAL A 56 11.51 -2.36 -5.52
CA VAL A 56 10.86 -1.57 -4.48
C VAL A 56 11.42 -1.98 -3.14
N ILE A 57 11.86 -0.99 -2.38
CA ILE A 57 12.36 -1.17 -1.02
C ILE A 57 11.25 -0.94 -0.01
N VAL A 58 11.20 -1.82 0.99
CA VAL A 58 10.31 -1.68 2.14
C VAL A 58 10.92 -0.67 3.11
N THR A 59 10.15 0.37 3.45
CA THR A 59 10.60 1.44 4.36
C THR A 59 10.10 1.27 5.79
N ARG A 60 9.24 0.29 6.06
CA ARG A 60 8.66 0.07 7.40
C ARG A 60 8.33 -1.40 7.64
N LEU A 61 8.36 -1.81 8.91
CA LEU A 61 7.84 -3.10 9.34
C LEU A 61 6.33 -3.20 9.13
N GLY A 62 5.87 -4.27 8.51
CA GLY A 62 4.44 -4.57 8.42
C GLY A 62 4.11 -5.77 7.55
N LEU A 63 2.82 -5.94 7.31
CA LEU A 63 2.30 -7.01 6.45
C LEU A 63 2.25 -6.53 5.01
N HIS A 64 2.83 -7.31 4.10
CA HIS A 64 2.75 -7.07 2.68
C HIS A 64 1.32 -7.32 2.18
N GLY A 65 0.69 -6.28 1.66
CA GLY A 65 -0.62 -6.32 1.02
C GLY A 65 -0.51 -6.01 -0.45
N HIS A 66 -1.29 -6.73 -1.25
CA HIS A 66 -1.30 -6.59 -2.70
C HIS A 66 -2.69 -6.89 -3.24
N THR A 67 -3.17 -6.07 -4.18
CA THR A 67 -4.39 -6.32 -4.94
C THR A 67 -4.17 -6.02 -6.42
N GLN A 68 -4.78 -6.84 -7.28
CA GLN A 68 -4.81 -6.64 -8.72
C GLN A 68 -6.25 -6.39 -9.13
N SER A 69 -6.49 -5.24 -9.76
CA SER A 69 -7.77 -4.93 -10.37
C SER A 69 -7.76 -5.43 -11.81
N ALA A 70 -8.43 -6.55 -12.05
CA ALA A 70 -8.58 -7.14 -13.38
C ALA A 70 -9.26 -6.21 -14.39
N SER A 71 -10.17 -5.33 -13.92
CA SER A 71 -10.89 -4.39 -14.77
C SER A 71 -10.06 -3.17 -15.17
N SER A 72 -9.21 -2.66 -14.26
CA SER A 72 -8.45 -1.44 -14.52
C SER A 72 -7.01 -1.70 -14.95
N ASN A 73 -6.59 -2.97 -15.01
CA ASN A 73 -5.20 -3.35 -15.24
C ASN A 73 -4.25 -2.60 -14.28
N GLN A 74 -4.66 -2.46 -13.02
CA GLN A 74 -3.89 -1.77 -11.99
C GLN A 74 -3.49 -2.73 -10.88
N GLN A 75 -2.22 -2.62 -10.50
CA GLN A 75 -1.65 -3.34 -9.37
C GLN A 75 -1.44 -2.36 -8.23
N GLN A 76 -1.88 -2.69 -7.02
CA GLN A 76 -1.63 -1.87 -5.85
C GLN A 76 -0.92 -2.68 -4.77
N LEU A 77 0.16 -2.12 -4.23
CA LEU A 77 1.03 -2.72 -3.24
C LEU A 77 1.07 -1.83 -1.99
N TRP A 78 1.09 -2.37 -0.79
CA TRP A 78 1.26 -1.57 0.45
C TRP A 78 1.85 -2.39 1.58
N ILE A 79 2.45 -1.71 2.55
CA ILE A 79 2.82 -2.31 3.84
C ILE A 79 1.83 -1.86 4.90
N GLN A 80 1.05 -2.81 5.39
CA GLN A 80 0.10 -2.58 6.47
C GLN A 80 0.83 -2.58 7.81
N GLY A 81 0.98 -1.39 8.39
CA GLY A 81 1.47 -1.22 9.75
C GLY A 81 0.39 -1.46 10.81
N ARG A 82 0.75 -1.24 12.08
CA ARG A 82 -0.18 -1.37 13.23
C ARG A 82 -1.12 -0.17 13.41
N SER A 83 -0.93 0.90 12.63
CA SER A 83 -1.78 2.09 12.72
C SER A 83 -3.19 1.77 12.24
N LYS A 84 -4.20 2.14 13.04
CA LYS A 84 -5.60 1.95 12.71
C LYS A 84 -6.12 3.21 12.06
N ARG A 85 -6.26 3.18 10.73
CA ARG A 85 -6.94 4.21 9.96
C ARG A 85 -8.19 3.63 9.33
N TYR A 86 -9.28 4.37 9.41
CA TYR A 86 -10.47 4.12 8.62
C TYR A 86 -10.31 4.81 7.26
N VAL A 87 -10.82 4.18 6.21
CA VAL A 87 -10.82 4.75 4.87
C VAL A 87 -12.26 5.10 4.52
N ALA A 88 -12.55 6.39 4.34
CA ALA A 88 -13.87 6.90 4.00
C ALA A 88 -13.95 7.22 2.50
N ALA A 89 -15.02 6.77 1.85
CA ALA A 89 -15.34 7.14 0.48
C ALA A 89 -16.12 8.46 0.49
N LEU A 90 -15.48 9.55 0.05
CA LEU A 90 -16.08 10.90 0.02
C LEU A 90 -16.76 11.24 -1.33
N GLY A 91 -16.82 10.30 -2.27
CA GLY A 91 -17.27 10.57 -3.65
C GLY A 91 -16.29 11.39 -4.49
N THR A 92 -15.10 11.69 -3.96
CA THR A 92 -14.00 12.37 -4.64
C THR A 92 -13.03 11.38 -5.29
N SER A 93 -12.10 11.88 -6.11
CA SER A 93 -11.09 11.05 -6.80
C SER A 93 -10.20 10.22 -5.86
N SER A 94 -9.88 10.75 -4.67
CA SER A 94 -9.13 10.04 -3.63
C SER A 94 -10.02 9.76 -2.42
N PRO A 95 -9.92 8.57 -1.79
CA PRO A 95 -10.53 8.33 -0.50
C PRO A 95 -9.85 9.17 0.60
N ALA A 96 -10.57 9.46 1.68
CA ALA A 96 -10.02 10.14 2.86
C ALA A 96 -9.64 9.13 3.95
N SER A 97 -8.61 9.47 4.71
CA SER A 97 -8.21 8.73 5.91
C SER A 97 -8.78 9.38 7.17
N LEU A 98 -9.38 8.57 8.04
CA LEU A 98 -9.89 8.98 9.34
C LEU A 98 -9.16 8.19 10.44
N ASP A 99 -8.52 8.88 11.37
CA ASP A 99 -7.81 8.24 12.49
C ASP A 99 -8.81 7.65 13.49
N GLY A 100 -8.51 6.47 14.03
CA GLY A 100 -9.35 5.86 15.06
C GLY A 100 -9.34 6.58 16.41
N LEU A 101 -8.39 7.50 16.63
CA LEU A 101 -8.35 8.38 17.79
C LEU A 101 -9.08 9.72 17.58
N ALA A 102 -9.56 10.01 16.37
CA ALA A 102 -10.23 11.28 16.06
C ALA A 102 -11.70 11.33 16.54
N PHE A 103 -12.17 10.31 17.26
CA PHE A 103 -13.52 10.24 17.79
C PHE A 103 -13.55 10.71 19.25
N GLU A 104 -14.69 11.26 19.63
CA GLU A 104 -14.97 11.60 21.02
C GLU A 104 -14.89 10.34 21.90
N GLY A 105 -14.20 10.44 23.04
CA GLY A 105 -13.94 9.31 23.94
C GLY A 105 -13.01 8.20 23.41
N ALA A 106 -12.45 8.33 22.20
CA ALA A 106 -11.53 7.33 21.67
C ALA A 106 -10.17 7.36 22.36
N THR A 107 -9.71 6.20 22.82
CA THR A 107 -8.38 6.00 23.36
C THR A 107 -7.73 4.76 22.74
N LYS A 108 -6.46 4.49 23.06
CA LYS A 108 -5.81 3.24 22.60
C LYS A 108 -6.54 1.97 23.10
N ARG A 109 -7.28 2.07 24.20
CA ARG A 109 -8.05 0.96 24.82
C ARG A 109 -9.51 0.94 24.34
N THR A 110 -10.15 2.11 24.25
CA THR A 110 -11.55 2.29 23.83
C THR A 110 -11.61 2.68 22.35
N LYS A 111 -12.02 1.74 21.50
CA LYS A 111 -12.09 1.95 20.05
C LYS A 111 -13.53 2.27 19.63
N PRO A 112 -13.72 3.15 18.63
CA PRO A 112 -15.03 3.37 18.02
C PRO A 112 -15.51 2.09 17.31
N ASN A 113 -16.79 1.75 17.47
CA ASN A 113 -17.40 0.57 16.86
C ASN A 113 -17.97 0.89 15.47
N LEU A 114 -17.10 1.08 14.50
CA LEU A 114 -17.46 1.40 13.11
C LEU A 114 -17.37 0.16 12.22
N LYS A 115 -18.48 -0.17 11.56
CA LYS A 115 -18.55 -1.26 10.57
C LYS A 115 -18.35 -0.71 9.16
N ILE A 116 -17.97 -1.58 8.23
CA ILE A 116 -17.88 -1.23 6.81
C ILE A 116 -19.28 -0.84 6.32
N GLY A 117 -19.39 0.29 5.60
CA GLY A 117 -20.65 0.84 5.11
C GLY A 117 -21.36 1.80 6.08
N THR A 118 -20.83 2.01 7.30
CA THR A 118 -21.35 3.04 8.21
C THR A 118 -21.06 4.45 7.66
N VAL A 119 -22.09 5.30 7.64
CA VAL A 119 -21.96 6.72 7.30
C VAL A 119 -21.48 7.50 8.51
N VAL A 120 -20.50 8.39 8.33
CA VAL A 120 -19.88 9.16 9.41
C VAL A 120 -19.92 10.64 9.03
N TYR A 121 -20.39 11.49 9.96
CA TYR A 121 -20.26 12.93 9.82
C TYR A 121 -18.91 13.36 10.42
N ALA A 122 -18.05 13.97 9.60
CA ALA A 122 -16.70 14.34 9.99
C ALA A 122 -16.29 15.67 9.36
N ARG A 123 -15.31 16.34 9.98
CA ARG A 123 -14.67 17.54 9.44
C ARG A 123 -13.41 17.16 8.66
N VAL A 124 -13.19 17.81 7.52
CA VAL A 124 -11.91 17.74 6.80
C VAL A 124 -10.88 18.61 7.51
N SER A 125 -9.78 18.00 7.95
CA SER A 125 -8.58 18.71 8.40
C SER A 125 -7.51 18.69 7.31
N LEU A 126 -6.87 19.82 7.06
CA LEU A 126 -5.64 19.87 6.27
C LEU A 126 -4.51 19.28 7.13
N ALA A 127 -3.75 18.36 6.55
CA ALA A 127 -2.60 17.72 7.16
C ALA A 127 -1.32 18.53 6.94
#